data_AF-A0A445G5W1-F1
#
_entry.id   AF-A0A445G5W1-F1
#
_cell.length_a   1.000
_cell.length_b   1.000
_cell.length_c   1.000
_cell.angle_alpha   90.00
_cell.angle_beta   90.00
_cell.angle_gamma   90.00
#
_symmetry.space_group_name_H-M   'P 1'
#
loop_
_entity.id
_entity.type
_entity.pdbx_description
1 polymer ?
#
loop_
_entity_poly.entity_id
_entity_poly.type
_entity_poly.pdbx_seq_one_letter_code
_entity_poly.pdbx_strand_id
1 'polypeptide(L)'
;MLAMSLITPTYNQVVFGFCKMRRLEEACKVLEEMESCGCIPDIKIWTILIQGHCDANEIDRALLCLHETIEKGCKADAAVLGVLIDSFLSQKRIDDGYKLLVKIVRKHGKSPQNTYLKLIDNLLEIGKFEEALDLLCLMISHTFTPFSEPFV
;
A
#
# COMPACT_ATOMS: atom_id res chain seq x y z
N MET A 1 -2.72 -27.04 11.90
CA MET A 1 -3.29 -25.85 11.23
C MET A 1 -3.83 -24.82 12.23
N LEU A 2 -4.65 -25.20 13.23
CA LEU A 2 -5.17 -24.26 14.26
C LEU A 2 -4.10 -23.60 15.16
N ALA A 3 -3.02 -24.32 15.50
CA ALA A 3 -1.95 -23.77 16.35
C ALA A 3 -1.12 -22.67 15.66
N MET A 4 -0.93 -22.75 14.33
CA MET A 4 -0.15 -21.76 13.57
C MET A 4 -0.89 -20.42 13.43
N SER A 5 -2.22 -20.45 13.42
CA SER A 5 -3.05 -19.23 13.41
C SER A 5 -2.96 -18.42 14.71
N LEU A 6 -2.60 -19.04 15.84
CA LEU A 6 -2.55 -18.37 17.14
C LEU A 6 -1.25 -17.58 17.35
N ILE A 7 -0.20 -17.88 16.59
CA ILE A 7 1.12 -17.23 16.73
C ILE A 7 1.36 -16.09 15.75
N THR A 8 0.57 -15.99 14.66
CA THR A 8 0.60 -14.86 13.71
C THR A 8 0.46 -13.50 14.41
N PRO A 9 -0.47 -13.30 15.38
CA PRO A 9 -0.54 -12.02 16.10
C PRO A 9 0.72 -11.70 16.90
N THR A 10 1.43 -12.72 17.42
CA THR A 10 2.69 -12.54 18.15
C THR A 10 3.79 -12.07 17.21
N TYR A 11 3.96 -12.71 16.05
CA TYR A 11 4.90 -12.25 15.02
C TYR A 11 4.62 -10.81 14.60
N ASN A 12 3.35 -10.45 14.40
CA ASN A 12 2.95 -9.07 14.06
C ASN A 12 3.41 -8.06 15.12
N GLN A 13 3.31 -8.39 16.42
CA GLN A 13 3.77 -7.51 17.50
C GLN A 13 5.30 -7.37 17.51
N VAL A 14 6.03 -8.47 17.29
CA VAL A 14 7.49 -8.47 17.26
C VAL A 14 8.01 -7.63 16.09
N VAL A 15 7.48 -7.87 14.87
CA VAL A 15 7.81 -7.06 13.68
C VAL A 15 7.48 -5.59 13.91
N PHE A 16 6.31 -5.29 14.46
CA PHE A 16 5.93 -3.90 14.79
C PHE A 16 6.92 -3.24 15.76
N GLY A 17 7.35 -3.97 16.80
CA GLY A 17 8.35 -3.49 17.76
C GLY A 17 9.68 -3.14 17.08
N PHE A 18 10.19 -4.03 16.22
CA PHE A 18 11.43 -3.77 15.48
C PHE A 18 11.30 -2.59 14.50
N CYS A 19 10.19 -2.50 13.75
CA CYS A 19 9.92 -1.35 12.88
C CYS A 19 9.88 -0.02 13.67
N LYS A 20 9.25 -0.01 14.87
CA LYS A 20 9.22 1.17 15.74
C LYS A 20 10.60 1.58 16.24
N MET A 21 11.51 0.63 16.41
CA MET A 21 12.91 0.89 16.75
C MET A 21 13.78 1.22 15.53
N ARG A 22 13.21 1.33 14.33
CA ARG A 22 13.93 1.49 13.03
C ARG A 22 14.92 0.35 12.75
N ARG A 23 14.65 -0.83 13.29
CA ARG A 23 15.44 -2.05 13.13
C ARG A 23 14.81 -2.94 12.05
N LEU A 24 14.79 -2.41 10.82
CA LEU A 24 14.04 -3.02 9.70
C LEU A 24 14.65 -4.34 9.23
N GLU A 25 15.97 -4.49 9.31
CA GLU A 25 16.64 -5.75 8.97
C GLU A 25 16.23 -6.88 9.92
N GLU A 26 16.11 -6.59 11.22
CA GLU A 26 15.59 -7.55 12.19
C GLU A 26 14.11 -7.82 12.01
N ALA A 27 13.32 -6.82 11.63
CA ALA A 27 11.91 -7.00 11.29
C ALA A 27 11.74 -7.98 10.11
N CYS A 28 12.57 -7.87 9.07
CA CYS A 28 12.56 -8.81 7.94
C CYS A 28 13.02 -10.22 8.34
N LYS A 29 14.05 -10.35 9.19
CA LYS A 29 14.48 -11.67 9.71
C LYS A 29 13.37 -12.38 10.48
N VAL A 30 12.56 -11.64 11.23
CA VAL A 30 11.39 -12.22 11.94
C VAL A 30 10.33 -12.71 10.96
N LEU A 31 10.12 -12.00 9.84
CA LEU A 31 9.23 -12.48 8.77
C LEU A 31 9.77 -13.76 8.12
N GLU A 32 11.07 -13.83 7.82
CA GLU A 32 11.72 -15.03 7.29
C GLU A 32 11.60 -16.22 8.27
N GLU A 33 11.79 -15.97 9.56
CA GLU A 33 11.62 -16.98 10.61
C GLU A 33 10.16 -17.48 10.66
N MET A 34 9.18 -16.57 10.62
CA MET A 34 7.76 -16.90 10.56
C MET A 34 7.45 -17.84 9.38
N GLU A 35 7.97 -17.52 8.20
CA GLU A 35 7.79 -18.33 6.98
C GLU A 35 8.48 -19.69 7.10
N SER A 36 9.70 -19.75 7.65
CA SER A 36 10.44 -20.99 7.88
C SER A 36 9.73 -21.93 8.86
N CYS A 37 8.95 -21.37 9.80
CA CYS A 37 8.09 -22.13 10.71
C CYS A 37 6.80 -22.64 10.04
N GLY A 38 6.61 -22.38 8.75
CA GLY A 38 5.39 -22.74 8.00
C GLY A 38 4.19 -21.85 8.31
N CYS A 39 4.40 -20.69 8.95
CA CYS A 39 3.35 -19.71 9.14
C CYS A 39 3.22 -18.83 7.90
N ILE A 40 1.97 -18.48 7.55
CA ILE A 40 1.68 -17.63 6.40
C ILE A 40 1.53 -16.19 6.89
N PRO A 41 2.38 -15.25 6.42
CA PRO A 41 2.22 -13.83 6.66
C PRO A 41 0.81 -13.34 6.32
N ASP A 42 0.18 -12.61 7.23
CA ASP A 42 -1.09 -11.94 6.95
C ASP A 42 -0.85 -10.55 6.36
N ILE A 43 -1.90 -9.89 5.87
CA ILE A 43 -1.78 -8.54 5.32
C ILE A 43 -1.23 -7.53 6.35
N LYS A 44 -1.46 -7.78 7.65
CA LYS A 44 -1.08 -6.85 8.72
C LYS A 44 0.43 -6.77 8.87
N ILE A 45 1.16 -7.90 8.82
CA ILE A 45 2.63 -7.89 8.91
C ILE A 45 3.25 -7.11 7.74
N TRP A 46 2.68 -7.28 6.55
CA TRP A 46 3.13 -6.56 5.36
C TRP A 46 2.84 -5.06 5.46
N THR A 47 1.67 -4.66 5.93
CA THR A 47 1.35 -3.25 6.17
C THR A 47 2.33 -2.62 7.16
N ILE A 48 2.72 -3.35 8.21
CA ILE A 48 3.71 -2.89 9.20
C ILE A 48 5.09 -2.69 8.54
N LEU A 49 5.56 -3.65 7.75
CA LEU A 49 6.86 -3.56 7.07
C LEU A 49 6.88 -2.44 6.03
N ILE A 50 5.83 -2.32 5.21
CA ILE A 50 5.68 -1.25 4.22
C ILE A 50 5.71 0.12 4.91
N GLN A 51 4.94 0.30 5.97
CA GLN A 51 4.98 1.55 6.75
C GLN A 51 6.36 1.81 7.34
N GLY A 52 7.01 0.78 7.91
CA GLY A 52 8.35 0.91 8.48
C GLY A 52 9.39 1.37 7.46
N HIS A 53 9.40 0.78 6.26
CA HIS A 53 10.29 1.23 5.18
C HIS A 53 9.93 2.63 4.68
N CYS A 54 8.64 2.96 4.53
CA CYS A 54 8.20 4.31 4.18
C CYS A 54 8.67 5.36 5.20
N ASP A 55 8.55 5.07 6.49
CA ASP A 55 8.98 5.96 7.59
C ASP A 55 10.51 6.13 7.65
N ALA A 56 11.25 5.17 7.11
CA ALA A 56 12.71 5.20 6.98
C ALA A 56 13.19 5.83 5.66
N ASN A 57 12.28 6.35 4.82
CA ASN A 57 12.57 6.82 3.45
C ASN A 57 13.16 5.72 2.53
N GLU A 58 12.86 4.45 2.80
CA GLU A 58 13.29 3.29 2.02
C GLU A 58 12.17 2.82 1.07
N ILE A 59 11.61 3.74 0.28
CA ILE A 59 10.39 3.45 -0.50
C ILE A 59 10.56 2.32 -1.52
N ASP A 60 11.76 2.14 -2.09
CA ASP A 60 12.02 1.04 -3.03
C ASP A 60 11.93 -0.32 -2.32
N ARG A 61 12.34 -0.41 -1.05
CA ARG A 61 12.13 -1.61 -0.22
C ARG A 61 10.66 -1.79 0.15
N ALA A 62 9.94 -0.70 0.44
CA ALA A 62 8.50 -0.75 0.66
C ALA A 62 7.74 -1.30 -0.56
N LEU A 63 8.17 -0.95 -1.78
CA LEU A 63 7.62 -1.49 -3.03
C LEU A 63 7.93 -2.99 -3.23
N LEU A 64 9.10 -3.46 -2.80
CA LEU A 64 9.42 -4.89 -2.81
C LEU A 64 8.46 -5.66 -1.88
N CYS A 65 8.23 -5.16 -0.66
CA CYS A 65 7.24 -5.74 0.23
C CYS A 65 5.82 -5.74 -0.39
N LEU A 66 5.42 -4.66 -1.07
CA LEU A 66 4.15 -4.64 -1.81
C LEU A 66 4.13 -5.72 -2.91
N HIS A 67 5.21 -5.91 -3.65
CA HIS A 67 5.28 -6.94 -4.68
C HIS A 67 5.07 -8.33 -4.09
N GLU A 68 5.76 -8.64 -2.99
CA GLU A 68 5.64 -9.91 -2.29
C GLU A 68 4.22 -10.13 -1.75
N THR A 69 3.53 -9.09 -1.24
CA THR A 69 2.12 -9.22 -0.84
C THR A 69 1.25 -9.70 -2.00
N ILE A 70 1.46 -9.16 -3.20
CA ILE A 70 0.67 -9.46 -4.38
C ILE A 70 0.98 -10.88 -4.88
N GLU A 71 2.25 -11.27 -4.90
CA GLU A 71 2.68 -12.62 -5.30
C GLU A 71 2.15 -13.70 -4.37
N LYS A 72 2.10 -13.42 -3.05
CA LYS A 72 1.53 -14.33 -2.06
C LYS A 72 -0.01 -14.33 -2.03
N GLY A 73 -0.65 -13.60 -2.96
CA GLY A 73 -2.11 -13.52 -3.08
C GLY A 73 -2.77 -12.70 -1.97
N CYS A 74 -2.01 -11.98 -1.15
CA CYS A 74 -2.55 -11.05 -0.17
C CYS A 74 -3.10 -9.83 -0.90
N LYS A 75 -4.37 -9.50 -0.64
CA LYS A 75 -4.97 -8.30 -1.19
C LYS A 75 -4.46 -7.09 -0.41
N ALA A 76 -3.58 -6.30 -1.03
CA ALA A 76 -3.21 -4.99 -0.50
C ALA A 76 -4.49 -4.17 -0.25
N ASP A 77 -4.66 -3.70 0.98
CA ASP A 77 -5.83 -2.92 1.36
C ASP A 77 -5.61 -1.42 1.05
N ALA A 78 -6.67 -0.64 1.18
CA ALA A 78 -6.64 0.80 0.95
C ALA A 78 -5.65 1.54 1.86
N ALA A 79 -5.32 0.98 3.04
CA ALA A 79 -4.39 1.60 3.98
C ALA A 79 -2.95 1.53 3.47
N VAL A 80 -2.52 0.37 2.97
CA VAL A 80 -1.18 0.19 2.34
C VAL A 80 -0.98 1.19 1.20
N LEU A 81 -2.01 1.41 0.38
CA LEU A 81 -1.96 2.38 -0.72
C LEU A 81 -1.81 3.81 -0.24
N GLY A 82 -2.58 4.21 0.77
CA GLY A 82 -2.48 5.54 1.35
C GLY A 82 -1.06 5.83 1.86
N VAL A 83 -0.47 4.87 2.57
CA VAL A 83 0.88 4.95 3.11
C VAL A 83 1.94 5.11 2.03
N LEU A 84 1.88 4.29 0.98
CA LEU A 84 2.84 4.36 -0.13
C LEU A 84 2.73 5.69 -0.87
N ILE A 85 1.51 6.16 -1.16
CA ILE A 85 1.32 7.43 -1.85
C ILE A 85 1.80 8.60 -1.00
N ASP A 86 1.49 8.61 0.29
CA ASP A 86 2.01 9.63 1.22
C ASP A 86 3.55 9.63 1.26
N SER A 87 4.18 8.46 1.21
CA SER A 87 5.64 8.33 1.14
C SER A 87 6.23 8.80 -0.20
N PHE A 88 5.59 8.51 -1.34
CA PHE A 88 6.01 9.04 -2.64
C PHE A 88 5.98 10.56 -2.69
N LEU A 89 4.90 11.14 -2.17
CA LEU A 89 4.71 12.60 -2.15
C LEU A 89 5.72 13.28 -1.23
N SER A 90 5.98 12.72 -0.04
CA SER A 90 6.97 13.29 0.90
C SER A 90 8.39 13.24 0.35
N GLN A 91 8.71 12.26 -0.50
CA GLN A 91 10.00 12.11 -1.18
C GLN A 91 10.06 12.80 -2.54
N LYS A 92 9.05 13.59 -2.91
CA LYS A 92 8.95 14.29 -4.22
C LYS A 92 9.02 13.35 -5.44
N ARG A 93 8.72 12.07 -5.25
CA ARG A 93 8.63 11.04 -6.30
C ARG A 93 7.20 10.97 -6.85
N ILE A 94 6.66 12.11 -7.28
CA ILE A 94 5.24 12.28 -7.65
C ILE A 94 4.85 11.38 -8.83
N ASP A 95 5.73 11.24 -9.83
CA ASP A 95 5.52 10.39 -11.01
C ASP A 95 5.35 8.92 -10.67
N ASP A 96 6.13 8.43 -9.69
CA ASP A 96 6.04 7.05 -9.26
C ASP A 96 4.74 6.82 -8.48
N GLY A 97 4.33 7.79 -7.64
CA GLY A 97 3.03 7.79 -6.97
C GLY A 97 1.86 7.74 -7.96
N TYR A 98 1.89 8.56 -9.02
CA TYR A 98 0.91 8.52 -10.11
C TYR A 98 0.85 7.15 -10.78
N LYS A 99 2.01 6.61 -11.20
CA LYS A 99 2.09 5.28 -11.86
C LYS A 99 1.54 4.17 -10.95
N LEU A 100 1.86 4.22 -9.66
CA LEU A 100 1.37 3.24 -8.69
C LEU A 100 -0.16 3.30 -8.58
N LEU A 101 -0.73 4.50 -8.40
CA LEU A 101 -2.17 4.68 -8.29
C LEU A 101 -2.89 4.16 -9.54
N VAL A 102 -2.44 4.54 -10.73
CA VAL A 102 -3.02 4.07 -12.01
C VAL A 102 -2.95 2.54 -12.13
N LYS A 103 -1.80 1.94 -11.82
CA LYS A 103 -1.63 0.47 -11.86
C LYS A 103 -2.64 -0.24 -10.96
N ILE A 104 -2.84 0.27 -9.76
CA ILE A 104 -3.66 -0.37 -8.73
C ILE A 104 -5.14 -0.20 -9.03
N VAL A 105 -5.54 0.99 -9.47
CA VAL A 105 -6.91 1.28 -9.88
C VAL A 105 -7.31 0.41 -11.07
N ARG A 106 -6.44 0.24 -12.07
CA ARG A 106 -6.69 -0.69 -13.20
C ARG A 106 -6.86 -2.15 -12.76
N LYS A 107 -6.14 -2.59 -11.73
CA LYS A 107 -6.16 -4.00 -11.28
C LYS A 107 -7.27 -4.29 -10.25
N HIS A 108 -7.61 -3.33 -9.40
CA HIS A 108 -8.47 -3.55 -8.23
C HIS A 108 -9.71 -2.63 -8.17
N GLY A 109 -9.82 -1.65 -9.08
CA GLY A 109 -11.01 -0.82 -9.30
C GLY A 109 -11.36 0.16 -8.17
N LYS A 110 -10.56 0.25 -7.10
CA LYS A 110 -10.85 1.10 -5.93
C LYS A 110 -9.57 1.66 -5.33
N SER A 111 -9.60 2.95 -4.99
CA SER A 111 -8.58 3.65 -4.19
C SER A 111 -9.29 4.73 -3.36
N PRO A 112 -8.80 5.10 -2.16
CA PRO A 112 -9.40 6.18 -1.36
C PRO A 112 -9.45 7.50 -2.12
N GLN A 113 -10.55 8.24 -1.97
CA GLN A 113 -10.70 9.57 -2.60
C GLN A 113 -9.58 10.54 -2.21
N ASN A 114 -9.16 10.51 -0.94
CA ASN A 114 -8.06 11.34 -0.43
C ASN A 114 -6.74 11.11 -1.18
N THR A 115 -6.50 9.89 -1.67
CA THR A 115 -5.29 9.53 -2.43
C THR A 115 -5.25 10.22 -3.79
N TYR A 116 -6.41 10.31 -4.47
CA TYR A 116 -6.52 11.05 -5.74
C TYR A 116 -6.28 12.54 -5.52
N LEU A 117 -6.97 13.15 -4.54
CA LEU A 117 -6.88 14.58 -4.27
C LEU A 117 -5.44 15.03 -4.00
N LYS A 118 -4.74 14.32 -3.10
CA LYS A 118 -3.33 14.62 -2.78
C LYS A 118 -2.42 14.57 -4.01
N LEU A 119 -2.58 13.57 -4.88
CA LEU A 119 -1.78 13.44 -6.09
C LEU A 119 -2.13 14.51 -7.14
N ILE A 120 -3.42 14.81 -7.33
CA ILE A 120 -3.87 15.88 -8.23
C ILE A 120 -3.26 17.22 -7.78
N ASP A 121 -3.37 17.57 -6.49
CA ASP A 121 -2.80 18.81 -5.96
C ASP A 121 -1.29 18.90 -6.22
N ASN A 122 -0.55 17.82 -5.93
CA ASN A 122 0.90 17.78 -6.16
C ASN A 122 1.28 17.84 -7.65
N LEU A 123 0.50 17.20 -8.54
CA LEU A 123 0.72 17.26 -9.98
C LEU A 123 0.47 18.67 -10.54
N LEU A 124 -0.55 19.37 -10.03
CA LEU A 124 -0.83 20.77 -10.38
C LEU A 124 0.32 21.69 -9.94
N GLU A 125 0.86 21.50 -8.73
CA GLU A 125 1.99 22.28 -8.20
C GLU A 125 3.25 22.16 -9.09
N ILE A 126 3.49 21.00 -9.70
CA ILE A 126 4.63 20.77 -10.59
C ILE A 126 4.32 21.00 -12.08
N GLY A 127 3.11 21.46 -12.41
CA GLY A 127 2.70 21.78 -13.78
C GLY A 127 2.35 20.57 -14.66
N LYS A 128 2.14 19.39 -14.06
CA LYS A 128 1.74 18.16 -14.74
C LYS A 128 0.22 18.08 -14.91
N PHE A 129 -0.32 18.98 -15.72
CA PHE A 129 -1.75 19.18 -15.87
C PHE A 129 -2.46 17.99 -16.55
N GLU A 130 -1.82 17.34 -17.51
CA GLU A 130 -2.40 16.18 -18.20
C GLU A 130 -2.61 15.01 -17.24
N GLU A 131 -1.60 14.66 -16.46
CA GLU A 131 -1.70 13.59 -15.46
C GLU A 131 -2.71 13.93 -14.35
N ALA A 132 -2.81 15.22 -13.96
CA ALA A 132 -3.82 15.67 -12.99
C ALA A 132 -5.25 15.52 -13.53
N LEU A 133 -5.47 15.88 -14.80
CA LEU A 133 -6.76 15.71 -15.48
C LEU A 133 -7.12 14.23 -15.64
N ASP A 134 -6.16 13.39 -16.00
CA ASP A 134 -6.34 11.94 -16.08
C ASP A 134 -6.82 11.36 -14.74
N LEU A 135 -6.18 11.74 -13.63
CA LEU A 135 -6.59 11.30 -12.30
C LEU A 135 -7.96 11.84 -11.89
N LEU A 136 -8.29 13.07 -12.27
CA LEU A 136 -9.62 13.65 -12.01
C LEU A 136 -10.71 12.89 -12.76
N CYS A 137 -10.53 12.63 -14.06
CA CYS A 137 -11.43 11.82 -14.86
C CYS A 137 -11.58 10.41 -14.27
N LEU A 138 -10.46 9.80 -13.86
CA LEU A 138 -10.46 8.49 -13.23
C LEU A 138 -11.20 8.49 -11.88
N MET A 139 -11.06 9.54 -11.06
CA MET A 139 -11.80 9.69 -9.81
C MET A 139 -13.30 9.80 -10.07
N ILE A 140 -13.72 10.64 -11.02
CA ILE A 140 -15.13 10.83 -11.38
C ILE A 140 -15.75 9.52 -11.86
N SER A 141 -15.03 8.73 -12.66
CA SER A 141 -15.54 7.44 -13.15
C SER A 141 -15.82 6.42 -12.03
N HIS A 142 -15.12 6.51 -10.90
CA HIS A 142 -15.33 5.62 -9.75
C HIS A 142 -16.34 6.16 -8.74
N THR A 143 -16.49 7.49 -8.61
CA THR A 143 -17.51 8.09 -7.74
C THR A 143 -18.89 8.05 -8.38
N PHE A 144 -18.94 8.08 -9.72
CA PHE A 144 -20.15 7.91 -10.52
C PHE A 144 -20.12 6.56 -11.26
N THR A 145 -20.06 5.45 -10.53
CA THR A 145 -20.66 4.23 -11.10
C THR A 145 -22.12 4.55 -11.39
N PRO A 146 -22.63 4.40 -12.62
CA PRO A 146 -24.04 4.67 -12.90
C PRO A 146 -24.85 3.82 -11.93
N PHE A 147 -25.70 4.48 -11.15
CA PHE A 147 -26.72 3.82 -10.35
C PHE A 147 -27.27 2.68 -11.18
N SER A 148 -27.15 1.45 -10.67
CA SER A 148 -28.00 0.35 -11.13
C SER A 148 -29.42 0.91 -11.17
N GLU A 149 -30.00 0.96 -12.37
CA GLU A 149 -31.36 1.43 -12.58
C GLU A 149 -32.32 0.74 -11.60
N PRO A 150 -33.40 1.42 -11.20
CA PRO A 150 -34.38 0.84 -10.29
C PRO A 150 -35.02 -0.37 -10.96
N PHE A 151 -34.88 -1.55 -10.34
CA PHE A 151 -35.76 -2.65 -10.70
C PHE A 151 -37.16 -2.31 -10.22
N VAL A 152 -38.04 -2.21 -11.22
CA VAL A 152 -39.51 -2.15 -11.20
C VAL A 152 -40.11 -3.05 -10.12
#